data_AF-A0A352FLB5-F1
#
_entry.id   AF-A0A352FLB5-F1
#
_cell.length_a   1.000
_cell.length_b   1.000
_cell.length_c   1.000
_cell.angle_alpha   90.00
_cell.angle_beta   90.00
_cell.angle_gamma   90.00
#
_symmetry.space_group_name_H-M   'P 1'
#
loop_
_entity.id
_entity.type
_entity.pdbx_description
1 polymer ?
#
loop_
_entity_poly.entity_id
_entity_poly.type
_entity_poly.pdbx_seq_one_letter_code
_entity_poly.pdbx_strand_id
1 'polypeptide(L)' 'GFAHAFVTIIDTHVTTIVSSLFLYAFGVGPIRGFAVTLVLGLLINLFSAVYVSRTIFMWVLTRKGRRVESLSI' A
#
# COMPACT_ATOMS: atom_id res chain seq x y z
N GLY A 1 6.95 -4.42 -19.62
CA GLY A 1 7.48 -3.55 -18.56
C GLY A 1 6.54 -3.46 -17.38
N PHE A 2 5.49 -2.62 -17.46
CA PHE A 2 4.55 -2.35 -16.36
C PHE A 2 3.79 -3.56 -15.80
N ALA A 3 3.43 -4.53 -16.64
CA ALA A 3 2.76 -5.76 -16.18
C ALA A 3 3.64 -6.57 -15.21
N HIS A 4 4.95 -6.67 -15.48
CA HIS A 4 5.88 -7.32 -14.55
C HIS A 4 6.05 -6.52 -13.26
N ALA A 5 6.11 -5.19 -13.35
CA ALA A 5 6.20 -4.33 -12.16
C ALA A 5 4.98 -4.50 -11.24
N PHE A 6 3.76 -4.61 -11.80
CA PHE A 6 2.55 -4.87 -11.01
C PHE A 6 2.61 -6.23 -10.31
N VAL A 7 3.04 -7.28 -11.01
CA VAL A 7 3.20 -8.62 -10.42
C VAL A 7 4.23 -8.60 -9.29
N THR A 8 5.37 -7.92 -9.47
CA THR A 8 6.41 -7.79 -8.43
C THR A 8 5.91 -7.05 -7.19
N ILE A 9 5.09 -6.01 -7.35
CA ILE A 9 4.48 -5.29 -6.22
C ILE A 9 3.59 -6.24 -5.41
N ILE A 10 2.72 -6.99 -6.09
CA ILE A 10 1.84 -7.95 -5.42
C ILE A 10 2.65 -9.05 -4.74
N ASP A 11 3.65 -9.62 -5.41
CA ASP A 11 4.52 -10.66 -4.86
C ASP A 11 5.28 -10.18 -3.60
N THR A 12 5.74 -8.93 -3.59
CA THR A 12 6.41 -8.33 -2.42
C THR A 12 5.48 -8.26 -1.20
N HIS A 13 4.22 -7.90 -1.39
CA HIS A 13 3.25 -7.88 -0.28
C HIS A 13 2.91 -9.29 0.20
N VAL A 14 2.74 -10.25 -0.73
CA VAL A 14 2.46 -11.65 -0.39
C VAL A 14 3.62 -12.27 0.39
N THR A 15 4.85 -12.12 -0.09
CA THR A 15 6.05 -12.63 0.60
C THR A 15 6.23 -12.00 1.98
N THR A 16 5.86 -10.72 2.16
CA THR A 16 5.88 -10.05 3.47
C THR A 16 4.87 -10.66 4.45
N ILE A 17 3.64 -10.92 3.99
CA ILE A 17 2.59 -11.58 4.80
C ILE A 17 3.08 -12.97 5.22
N VAL A 18 3.59 -13.74 4.26
CA VAL A 18 4.13 -15.08 4.52
C VAL A 18 5.26 -15.02 5.53
N SER A 19 6.22 -14.10 5.35
CA SER A 19 7.33 -13.90 6.29
C SER A 19 6.83 -13.58 7.70
N SER A 20 5.85 -12.68 7.83
CA SER A 20 5.25 -12.33 9.12
C SER A 20 4.57 -13.51 9.80
N LEU A 21 3.93 -14.40 9.02
CA LEU A 21 3.30 -15.61 9.52
C LEU A 21 4.34 -16.59 10.06
N PHE A 22 5.43 -16.80 9.33
CA PHE A 22 6.55 -17.62 9.79
C PHE A 22 7.19 -17.05 11.07
N LEU A 23 7.41 -15.73 11.12
CA LEU A 23 7.95 -15.07 12.31
C LEU A 23 7.02 -15.19 13.52
N TYR A 24 5.70 -15.17 13.31
CA TYR A 24 4.74 -15.35 14.41
C TYR A 24 4.68 -16.80 14.91
N ALA A 25 4.68 -17.76 13.99
CA ALA A 25 4.57 -19.19 14.28
C ALA A 25 5.85 -19.75 14.93
N PHE A 26 7.02 -19.43 14.36
CA PHE A 26 8.31 -20.00 14.79
C PHE A 26 9.17 -19.02 15.60
N GLY A 27 8.81 -17.73 15.67
CA GLY A 27 9.55 -16.75 16.44
C GLY A 27 9.31 -16.89 17.96
N VAL A 28 10.35 -16.61 18.73
CA VAL A 28 10.34 -16.65 20.19
C VAL A 28 10.64 -15.27 20.80
N GLY A 29 10.01 -14.99 21.94
CA GLY A 29 10.21 -13.76 22.71
C GLY A 29 10.05 -12.49 21.87
N PRO A 30 11.12 -11.70 21.64
CA PRO A 30 11.06 -10.45 20.87
C PRO A 30 10.61 -10.61 19.41
N ILE A 31 10.94 -11.73 18.76
CA ILE A 31 10.67 -11.94 17.33
C ILE A 31 9.16 -12.05 17.06
N ARG A 32 8.41 -12.65 17.99
CA ARG A 32 6.94 -12.71 17.88
C ARG A 32 6.32 -11.32 18.02
N GLY A 33 6.89 -10.45 18.86
CA GLY A 33 6.50 -9.04 18.97
C GLY A 33 6.77 -8.27 17.68
N PHE A 34 7.93 -8.51 17.04
CA PHE A 34 8.25 -7.95 15.73
C PHE A 34 7.30 -8.44 14.62
N ALA A 35 6.91 -9.72 14.64
CA ALA A 35 5.93 -10.25 13.69
C ALA A 35 4.59 -9.49 13.76
N VAL A 36 4.12 -9.20 14.98
CA VAL A 36 2.87 -8.46 15.19
C VAL A 36 2.97 -7.01 14.69
N THR A 37 4.09 -6.33 14.96
CA THR A 37 4.29 -4.96 14.44
C THR A 37 4.42 -4.94 12.92
N LEU A 38 5.02 -5.96 12.32
CA LEU A 38 5.11 -6.10 10.86
C LEU A 38 3.73 -6.26 10.22
N VAL A 39 2.86 -7.12 10.78
CA VAL A 39 1.48 -7.28 10.30
C VAL A 39 0.69 -5.98 10.43
N LEU A 40 0.75 -5.33 11.60
CA LEU A 40 0.08 -4.04 11.82
C LEU A 40 0.57 -2.96 10.86
N GLY A 41 1.89 -2.87 10.66
CA GLY A 41 2.49 -1.94 9.72
C GLY A 41 2.01 -2.17 8.29
N LEU A 42 1.89 -3.43 7.87
CA LEU A 42 1.38 -3.77 6.54
C LEU A 42 -0.10 -3.38 6.37
N LEU A 43 -0.95 -3.64 7.38
CA LEU A 43 -2.36 -3.25 7.34
C LEU A 43 -2.53 -1.73 7.26
N ILE A 44 -1.79 -0.98 8.08
CA ILE A 44 -1.80 0.49 8.07
C ILE A 44 -1.29 1.01 6.73
N ASN A 45 -0.23 0.41 6.18
CA ASN A 45 0.31 0.76 4.87
C ASN A 45 -0.71 0.56 3.75
N LEU A 46 -1.40 -0.59 3.71
CA LEU A 46 -2.43 -0.88 2.72
C LEU A 46 -3.61 0.11 2.82
N PHE A 47 -4.06 0.39 4.04
CA PHE A 47 -5.12 1.37 4.27
C PHE A 47 -4.70 2.77 3.78
N SER A 48 -3.51 3.23 4.19
CA SER A 48 -2.96 4.52 3.78
C SER A 48 -2.80 4.59 2.27
N ALA A 49 -2.21 3.57 1.64
CA ALA A 49 -2.01 3.54 0.20
C ALA A 49 -3.32 3.70 -0.57
N VAL A 50 -4.38 2.98 -0.18
CA VAL A 50 -5.69 3.09 -0.85
C VAL A 50 -6.35 4.44 -0.56
N TYR A 51 -6.40 4.85 0.71
CA TYR A 51 -7.11 6.07 1.12
C TYR A 51 -6.42 7.34 0.59
N VAL A 52 -5.10 7.43 0.76
CA VAL A 52 -4.30 8.56 0.30
C VAL A 52 -4.26 8.61 -1.22
N SER A 53 -4.10 7.47 -1.91
CA SER A 53 -4.15 7.44 -3.38
C SER A 53 -5.48 7.95 -3.90
N ARG A 54 -6.61 7.48 -3.34
CA ARG A 54 -7.94 7.97 -3.72
C ARG A 54 -8.13 9.45 -3.43
N THR A 55 -7.69 9.91 -2.26
CA THR A 55 -7.80 11.32 -1.84
C THR A 55 -7.02 12.22 -2.78
N ILE A 56 -5.75 11.89 -3.06
CA ILE A 56 -4.90 12.65 -3.98
C ILE A 56 -5.48 12.60 -5.38
N PHE A 57 -5.94 11.43 -5.86
CA PHE A 57 -6.53 11.30 -7.18
C PHE A 57 -7.77 12.19 -7.35
N MET A 58 -8.69 12.18 -6.38
CA MET A 58 -9.87 13.06 -6.38
C MET A 58 -9.48 14.54 -6.30
N TRP A 59 -8.49 14.88 -5.47
CA TRP A 59 -8.02 16.26 -5.32
C TRP A 59 -7.38 16.80 -6.60
N VAL A 60 -6.55 15.98 -7.26
CA VAL A 60 -5.96 16.30 -8.56
C VAL A 60 -7.05 16.42 -9.62
N LEU A 61 -8.02 15.49 -9.67
CA LEU A 61 -9.11 15.54 -10.63
C LEU A 61 -9.96 16.80 -10.47
N THR A 62 -10.26 17.19 -9.23
CA THR A 62 -11.00 18.42 -8.91
C THR A 62 -10.22 19.69 -9.31
N ARG A 63 -8.88 19.69 -9.15
CA ARG A 63 -8.03 20.80 -9.61
C ARG A 63 -7.87 20.85 -11.13
N LYS A 64 -7.78 19.69 -11.80
CA LYS A 64 -7.72 19.62 -13.27
C LYS A 64 -9.04 20.04 -13.89
N GLY A 65 -10.19 19.63 -13.34
CA GLY A 65 -11.53 20.02 -13.82
C GLY A 65 -11.70 21.54 -13.96
N ARG A 66 -11.26 22.32 -12.95
CA ARG A 66 -11.28 23.79 -12.99
C ARG A 66 -10.38 24.41 -14.08
N ARG A 67 -9.36 23.68 -14.53
CA ARG A 67 -8.38 24.14 -15.54
C ARG A 67 -8.80 23.79 -16.97
N VAL A 68 -9.73 22.84 -17.15
CA VAL A 68 -10.28 22.48 -18.47
C VAL A 68 -11.47 23.39 -18.82
N GLU A 69 -12.25 23.87 -17.84
CA GLU A 69 -13.31 24.87 -18.09
C GLU A 69 -12.76 26.24 -18.48
N SER A 70 -11.56 26.63 -18.03
CA SER A 70 -10.97 27.94 -18.37
C SER A 70 -10.21 27.98 -19.70
N LEU A 71 -10.23 26.90 -20.49
CA LEU A 71 -9.59 26.80 -21.82
C LEU A 71 -10.58 26.45 -22.93
N SER A 72 -11.88 26.37 -22.61
CA SER A 72 -12.94 26.29 -23.61
C SER A 72 -13.33 27.73 -23.97
N ILE A 73 -12.64 28.27 -24.97
CA ILE A 73 -13.01 29.51 -25.67
C ILE A 73 -14.32 29.28 -26.43
#